data_AF-A0AAE9ULY8-F1
#
_entry.id   AF-A0AAE9ULY8-F1
#
_cell.length_a   1.000
_cell.length_b   1.000
_cell.length_c   1.000
_cell.angle_alpha   90.00
_cell.angle_beta   90.00
_cell.angle_gamma   90.00
#
_symmetry.space_group_name_H-M   'P 1'
#
loop_
_entity.id
_entity.type
_entity.pdbx_description
1 polymer ?
#
loop_
_entity_poly.entity_id
_entity_poly.type
_entity_poly.pdbx_seq_one_letter_code
_entity_poly.pdbx_strand_id
1 'polypeptide(L)'
;MTENLNQEEVLQDKNIRGKDRNWRGRKIMSLKLADIFDELGYKKILIERVQSCGDVLRFVRREDGSLKLYQAYFCKNKLCPMCNWRRSMKYSYQTSRIVDEAIKQEPKGRFLFLTLTVKNVPGTELNRTLTSLTKSFDRLFKRAKVQKNLIGYLRSVEVTHNEENNTYHPHIHVLLMVKTSYFSGSGNNYISQKEWGDMWSQSLQVDYIPLVDIRSVKEKGKGLKGAILETAKYPTKPIKLDIENKQVVDV
;
A
#
# COMPACT_ATOMS: atom_id res chain seq x y z
N MET A 1 -28.09 -28.48 -12.19
CA MET A 1 -27.19 -28.31 -13.36
C MET A 1 -26.70 -26.88 -13.37
N THR A 2 -25.42 -26.64 -13.09
CA THR A 2 -24.82 -25.32 -13.29
C THR A 2 -24.50 -25.20 -14.78
N GLU A 3 -25.37 -24.53 -15.53
CA GLU A 3 -25.05 -24.12 -16.90
C GLU A 3 -23.78 -23.27 -16.85
N ASN A 4 -22.69 -23.78 -17.43
CA ASN A 4 -21.52 -22.97 -17.74
C ASN A 4 -21.93 -22.02 -18.86
N LEU A 5 -22.43 -20.84 -18.50
CA LEU A 5 -22.56 -19.70 -19.40
C LEU A 5 -21.14 -19.30 -19.82
N ASN A 6 -20.64 -19.89 -20.92
CA ASN A 6 -19.46 -19.35 -21.60
C ASN A 6 -19.83 -17.98 -22.18
N GLN A 7 -18.94 -17.02 -21.96
CA GLN A 7 -19.15 -15.58 -22.08
C GLN A 7 -19.10 -15.10 -23.54
N GLU A 8 -20.25 -14.84 -24.16
CA GLU A 8 -20.32 -13.94 -25.33
C GLU A 8 -20.35 -12.46 -24.90
N GLU A 9 -20.71 -12.19 -23.63
CA GLU A 9 -20.85 -10.84 -23.09
C GLU A 9 -19.60 -10.37 -22.33
N VAL A 10 -19.21 -9.11 -22.57
CA VAL A 10 -18.12 -8.46 -21.82
C VAL A 10 -18.53 -8.26 -20.36
N LEU A 11 -17.75 -8.83 -19.43
CA LEU A 11 -17.97 -8.67 -17.99
C LEU A 11 -18.04 -7.19 -17.56
N GLN A 12 -19.17 -6.79 -16.99
CA GLN A 12 -19.34 -5.51 -16.29
C GLN A 12 -19.43 -5.72 -14.78
N ASP A 13 -18.36 -5.40 -14.05
CA ASP A 13 -18.31 -5.49 -12.57
C ASP A 13 -18.22 -4.07 -11.98
N LYS A 14 -19.37 -3.51 -11.62
CA LYS A 14 -19.46 -2.18 -11.00
C LYS A 14 -19.60 -2.28 -9.49
N ASN A 15 -18.97 -1.37 -8.77
CA ASN A 15 -19.18 -1.25 -7.32
C ASN A 15 -20.54 -0.60 -7.01
N ILE A 16 -20.90 -0.53 -5.72
CA ILE A 16 -22.17 0.08 -5.25
C ILE A 16 -22.36 1.56 -5.67
N ARG A 17 -21.29 2.23 -6.12
CA ARG A 17 -21.32 3.62 -6.63
C ARG A 17 -21.29 3.68 -8.16
N GLY A 18 -21.49 2.56 -8.85
CA GLY A 18 -21.45 2.45 -10.30
C GLY A 18 -20.04 2.50 -10.92
N LYS A 19 -18.97 2.60 -10.11
CA LYS A 19 -17.60 2.64 -10.64
C LYS A 19 -17.15 1.25 -11.06
N ASP A 20 -16.71 1.14 -12.32
CA ASP A 20 -16.17 -0.09 -12.89
C ASP A 20 -14.91 -0.57 -12.14
N ARG A 21 -14.88 -1.86 -11.86
CA ARG A 21 -13.74 -2.55 -11.24
C ARG A 21 -12.77 -3.02 -12.33
N ASN A 22 -12.34 -2.11 -13.20
CA ASN A 22 -11.42 -2.25 -14.34
C ASN A 22 -10.57 -3.55 -14.38
N TRP A 23 -11.22 -4.67 -14.69
CA TRP A 23 -10.59 -5.99 -14.78
C TRP A 23 -9.74 -6.05 -16.05
N ARG A 24 -10.31 -5.58 -17.17
CA ARG A 24 -9.67 -5.52 -18.49
C ARG A 24 -8.34 -4.77 -18.45
N GLY A 25 -8.31 -3.55 -17.92
CA GLY A 25 -7.08 -2.75 -17.85
C GLY A 25 -5.99 -3.40 -17.01
N ARG A 26 -6.36 -4.07 -15.91
CA ARG A 26 -5.39 -4.81 -15.08
C ARG A 26 -4.89 -6.08 -15.75
N LYS A 27 -5.76 -6.76 -16.50
CA LYS A 27 -5.38 -7.90 -17.34
C LYS A 27 -4.39 -7.50 -18.43
N ILE A 28 -4.63 -6.38 -19.12
CA ILE A 28 -3.68 -5.81 -20.10
C ILE A 28 -2.33 -5.54 -19.43
N MET A 29 -2.30 -4.90 -18.26
CA MET A 29 -1.04 -4.67 -17.55
C MET A 29 -0.35 -5.96 -17.07
N SER A 30 -1.10 -7.01 -16.71
CA SER A 30 -0.47 -8.30 -16.40
C SER A 30 0.12 -8.98 -17.63
N LEU A 31 -0.46 -8.81 -18.81
CA LEU A 31 0.13 -9.32 -20.07
C LEU A 31 1.44 -8.57 -20.37
N LYS A 32 1.44 -7.23 -20.29
CA LYS A 32 2.67 -6.44 -20.43
C LYS A 32 3.77 -6.87 -19.45
N LEU A 33 3.42 -7.18 -18.20
CA LEU A 33 4.38 -7.68 -17.22
C LEU A 33 4.96 -9.03 -17.63
N ALA A 34 4.14 -9.90 -18.22
CA ALA A 34 4.61 -11.18 -18.71
C ALA A 34 5.57 -11.02 -19.90
N ASP A 35 5.30 -10.08 -20.81
CA ASP A 35 6.19 -9.75 -21.93
C ASP A 35 7.56 -9.27 -21.39
N ILE A 36 7.55 -8.38 -20.39
CA ILE A 36 8.79 -7.94 -19.72
C ILE A 36 9.53 -9.11 -19.06
N PHE A 37 8.82 -10.02 -18.39
CA PHE A 37 9.45 -11.21 -17.79
C PHE A 37 10.08 -12.12 -18.84
N ASP A 38 9.46 -12.26 -20.01
CA ASP A 38 10.00 -13.03 -21.13
C ASP A 38 11.30 -12.40 -21.66
N GLU A 39 11.28 -11.10 -21.89
CA GLU A 39 12.46 -10.34 -22.37
C GLU A 39 13.62 -10.35 -21.37
N LEU A 40 13.31 -10.39 -20.07
CA LEU A 40 14.31 -10.51 -19.00
C LEU A 40 14.76 -11.97 -18.74
N GLY A 41 14.25 -12.95 -19.49
CA GLY A 41 14.66 -14.35 -19.39
C GLY A 41 14.18 -15.08 -18.14
N TYR A 42 13.06 -14.64 -17.53
CA TYR A 42 12.46 -15.37 -16.42
C TYR A 42 11.92 -16.74 -16.87
N LYS A 43 11.73 -17.66 -15.91
CA LYS A 43 11.25 -19.01 -16.21
C LYS A 43 9.87 -18.97 -16.91
N LYS A 44 9.72 -19.73 -17.99
CA LYS A 44 8.47 -19.86 -18.77
C LYS A 44 7.22 -20.09 -17.90
N ILE A 45 7.31 -20.97 -16.90
CA ILE A 45 6.21 -21.24 -15.96
C ILE A 45 5.75 -20.00 -15.18
N LEU A 46 6.64 -19.06 -14.86
CA LEU A 46 6.28 -17.81 -14.20
C LEU A 46 5.51 -16.89 -15.15
N ILE A 47 6.01 -16.78 -16.38
CA ILE A 47 5.43 -15.97 -17.46
C ILE A 47 4.01 -16.47 -17.75
N GLU A 48 3.83 -17.77 -18.02
CA GLU A 48 2.53 -18.40 -18.29
C GLU A 48 1.54 -18.20 -17.13
N ARG A 49 2.01 -18.26 -15.88
CA ARG A 49 1.16 -17.98 -14.71
C ARG A 49 0.72 -16.53 -14.65
N VAL A 50 1.60 -15.58 -14.94
CA VAL A 50 1.25 -14.15 -14.97
C VAL A 50 0.30 -13.86 -16.14
N GLN A 51 0.54 -14.45 -17.31
CA GLN A 51 -0.32 -14.36 -18.48
C GLN A 51 -1.71 -14.86 -18.17
N SER A 52 -1.87 -16.06 -17.59
CA SER A 52 -3.18 -16.65 -17.27
C SER A 52 -3.86 -16.07 -16.01
N CYS A 53 -3.26 -15.07 -15.39
CA CYS A 53 -3.75 -14.52 -14.13
C CYS A 53 -5.12 -13.84 -14.30
N GLY A 54 -6.14 -14.39 -13.64
CA GLY A 54 -7.51 -13.86 -13.64
C GLY A 54 -8.35 -14.24 -14.85
N ASP A 55 -7.96 -15.28 -15.61
CA ASP A 55 -8.74 -15.77 -16.77
C ASP A 55 -10.06 -16.42 -16.35
N VAL A 56 -10.04 -17.11 -15.21
CA VAL A 56 -11.25 -17.72 -14.66
C VAL A 56 -11.73 -16.85 -13.52
N LEU A 57 -12.92 -16.28 -13.69
CA LEU A 57 -13.66 -15.54 -12.67
C LEU A 57 -15.06 -16.14 -12.58
N ARG A 58 -15.38 -16.80 -11.46
CA ARG A 58 -16.72 -17.34 -11.20
C ARG A 58 -17.44 -16.46 -10.21
N PHE A 59 -18.64 -16.02 -10.60
CA PHE A 59 -19.49 -15.16 -9.79
C PHE A 59 -20.75 -15.90 -9.38
N VAL A 60 -21.23 -15.57 -8.19
CA VAL A 60 -22.59 -15.88 -7.76
C VAL A 60 -23.41 -14.59 -7.91
N ARG A 61 -24.49 -14.65 -8.70
CA ARG A 61 -25.46 -13.56 -8.79
C ARG A 61 -26.35 -13.59 -7.55
N ARG A 62 -26.47 -12.45 -6.88
CA ARG A 62 -27.35 -12.26 -5.73
C ARG A 62 -28.77 -11.89 -6.18
N GLU A 63 -29.73 -11.95 -5.26
CA GLU A 63 -31.13 -11.56 -5.49
C GLU A 63 -31.27 -10.14 -6.03
N ASP A 64 -30.41 -9.22 -5.57
CA ASP A 64 -30.35 -7.82 -6.04
C ASP A 64 -29.67 -7.65 -7.41
N GLY A 65 -29.36 -8.77 -8.10
CA GLY A 65 -28.67 -8.78 -9.40
C GLY A 65 -27.16 -8.55 -9.31
N SER A 66 -26.62 -8.23 -8.13
CA SER A 66 -25.18 -7.96 -7.97
C SER A 66 -24.33 -9.22 -8.09
N LEU A 67 -23.14 -9.08 -8.68
CA LEU A 67 -22.19 -10.18 -8.84
C LEU A 67 -21.22 -10.24 -7.65
N LYS A 68 -21.21 -11.38 -6.96
CA LYS A 68 -20.22 -11.69 -5.92
C LYS A 68 -19.19 -12.66 -6.48
N LEU A 69 -17.93 -12.22 -6.62
CA LEU A 69 -16.84 -13.12 -7.00
C LEU A 69 -16.69 -14.23 -5.95
N TYR A 70 -16.84 -15.47 -6.39
CA TYR A 70 -16.77 -16.68 -5.56
C TYR A 70 -15.46 -17.44 -5.77
N GLN A 71 -14.98 -17.54 -7.01
CA GLN A 71 -13.73 -18.23 -7.33
C GLN A 71 -12.94 -17.47 -8.39
N ALA A 72 -11.62 -17.41 -8.21
CA ALA A 72 -10.71 -16.85 -9.19
C ALA A 72 -9.32 -17.48 -9.08
N TYR A 73 -8.62 -17.61 -10.20
CA TYR A 73 -7.24 -18.08 -10.24
C TYR A 73 -6.28 -16.92 -10.47
N PHE A 74 -5.39 -16.70 -9.50
CA PHE A 74 -4.40 -15.62 -9.53
C PHE A 74 -2.99 -16.18 -9.44
N CYS A 75 -2.04 -15.58 -10.15
CA CYS A 75 -0.64 -16.02 -10.17
C CYS A 75 0.09 -15.84 -8.83
N LYS A 76 -0.42 -14.91 -8.00
CA LYS A 76 0.13 -14.47 -6.69
C LYS A 76 1.49 -13.76 -6.76
N ASN A 77 1.99 -13.44 -7.96
CA ASN A 77 3.22 -12.66 -8.13
C ASN A 77 3.05 -11.24 -7.52
N LYS A 78 4.09 -10.73 -6.84
CA LYS A 78 4.10 -9.42 -6.16
C LYS A 78 4.04 -8.21 -7.10
N LEU A 79 4.33 -8.38 -8.37
CA LEU A 79 4.33 -7.33 -9.38
C LEU A 79 3.08 -7.38 -10.27
N CYS A 80 2.39 -8.53 -10.30
CA CYS A 80 1.18 -8.70 -11.07
C CYS A 80 0.08 -7.70 -10.65
N PRO A 81 -0.37 -6.81 -11.54
CA PRO A 81 -1.36 -5.76 -11.23
C PRO A 81 -2.72 -6.32 -10.78
N MET A 82 -3.13 -7.47 -11.33
CA MET A 82 -4.33 -8.20 -10.92
C MET A 82 -4.21 -8.66 -9.47
N CYS A 83 -3.10 -9.34 -9.14
CA CYS A 83 -2.85 -9.84 -7.79
C CYS A 83 -2.73 -8.70 -6.78
N ASN A 84 -1.97 -7.65 -7.10
CA ASN A 84 -1.75 -6.50 -6.21
C ASN A 84 -3.05 -5.77 -5.90
N TRP A 85 -3.91 -5.57 -6.90
CA TRP A 85 -5.20 -4.97 -6.67
C TRP A 85 -6.07 -5.78 -5.71
N ARG A 86 -6.19 -7.10 -5.93
CA ARG A 86 -6.95 -7.99 -5.03
C ARG A 86 -6.36 -8.03 -3.63
N ARG A 87 -5.04 -7.98 -3.51
CA ARG A 87 -4.32 -7.95 -2.24
C ARG A 87 -4.58 -6.66 -1.47
N SER A 88 -4.52 -5.52 -2.15
CA SER A 88 -4.83 -4.21 -1.55
C SER A 88 -6.28 -4.16 -1.07
N MET A 89 -7.25 -4.72 -1.81
CA MET A 89 -8.64 -4.83 -1.34
C MET A 89 -8.75 -5.68 -0.07
N LYS A 90 -8.09 -6.85 -0.05
CA LYS A 90 -8.07 -7.73 1.13
C LYS A 90 -7.46 -7.02 2.35
N TYR A 91 -6.31 -6.37 2.14
CA TYR A 91 -5.59 -5.68 3.21
C TYR A 91 -6.38 -4.50 3.73
N SER A 92 -6.99 -3.70 2.87
CA SER A 92 -7.87 -2.61 3.29
C SER A 92 -9.01 -3.10 4.19
N TYR A 93 -9.63 -4.23 3.85
CA TYR A 93 -10.67 -4.84 4.70
C TYR A 93 -10.12 -5.35 6.03
N GLN A 94 -8.97 -6.04 6.03
CA GLN A 94 -8.35 -6.52 7.27
C GLN A 94 -7.92 -5.36 8.18
N THR A 95 -7.28 -4.33 7.60
CA THR A 95 -6.91 -3.10 8.29
C THR A 95 -8.13 -2.39 8.85
N SER A 96 -9.24 -2.29 8.11
CA SER A 96 -10.44 -1.66 8.65
C SER A 96 -10.97 -2.41 9.87
N ARG A 97 -10.97 -3.75 9.84
CA ARG A 97 -11.37 -4.57 11.00
C ARG A 97 -10.46 -4.37 12.22
N ILE A 98 -9.16 -4.25 12.01
CA ILE A 98 -8.19 -3.96 13.08
C ILE A 98 -8.46 -2.57 13.67
N VAL A 99 -8.65 -1.56 12.82
CA VAL A 99 -8.94 -0.20 13.27
C VAL A 99 -10.28 -0.12 13.99
N ASP A 100 -11.32 -0.78 13.48
CA ASP A 100 -12.64 -0.85 14.13
C ASP A 100 -12.52 -1.42 15.55
N GLU A 101 -11.70 -2.47 15.72
CA GLU A 101 -11.48 -3.09 17.03
C GLU A 101 -10.63 -2.21 17.95
N ALA A 102 -9.59 -1.56 17.42
CA ALA A 102 -8.78 -0.61 18.17
C ALA A 102 -9.62 0.56 18.69
N ILE A 103 -10.57 1.07 17.90
CA ILE A 103 -11.51 2.11 18.32
C ILE A 103 -12.40 1.64 19.47
N LYS A 104 -12.85 0.38 19.49
CA LYS A 104 -13.65 -0.14 20.61
C LYS A 104 -12.84 -0.23 21.89
N GLN A 105 -11.59 -0.69 21.79
CA GLN A 105 -10.70 -0.85 22.95
C GLN A 105 -10.21 0.49 23.50
N GLU A 106 -9.97 1.46 22.61
CA GLU A 106 -9.48 2.79 22.95
C GLU A 106 -10.39 3.89 22.36
N PRO A 107 -11.62 4.09 22.89
CA PRO A 107 -12.62 4.97 22.31
C PRO A 107 -12.23 6.44 22.23
N LYS A 108 -11.29 6.86 23.08
CA LYS A 108 -10.77 8.24 23.11
C LYS A 108 -9.47 8.40 22.30
N GLY A 109 -8.96 7.30 21.76
CA GLY A 109 -7.74 7.30 20.96
C GLY A 109 -7.92 8.14 19.69
N ARG A 110 -6.84 8.84 19.32
CA ARG A 110 -6.82 9.75 18.17
C ARG A 110 -5.91 9.16 17.10
N PHE A 111 -6.30 9.30 15.84
CA PHE A 111 -5.48 8.83 14.73
C PHE A 111 -4.64 9.97 14.16
N LEU A 112 -3.38 9.65 13.85
CA LEU A 112 -2.48 10.51 13.07
C LEU A 112 -2.01 9.75 11.84
N PHE A 113 -1.74 10.47 10.76
CA PHE A 113 -1.11 9.95 9.57
C PHE A 113 0.27 10.58 9.41
N LEU A 114 1.31 9.76 9.49
CA LEU A 114 2.70 10.15 9.38
C LEU A 114 3.28 9.64 8.07
N THR A 115 3.96 10.50 7.32
CA THR A 115 4.76 10.12 6.17
C THR A 115 6.23 10.45 6.43
N LEU A 116 7.10 9.44 6.35
CA LEU A 116 8.54 9.56 6.55
C LEU A 116 9.25 9.35 5.20
N THR A 117 10.05 10.30 4.76
CA THR A 117 10.76 10.23 3.47
C THR A 117 12.27 10.12 3.64
N VAL A 118 12.96 9.80 2.55
CA VAL A 118 14.41 9.97 2.38
C VAL A 118 14.67 10.65 1.05
N LYS A 119 15.90 11.15 0.82
CA LYS A 119 16.29 11.58 -0.53
C LYS A 119 16.13 10.43 -1.52
N ASN A 120 15.87 10.79 -2.78
CA ASN A 120 15.87 9.84 -3.87
C ASN A 120 17.22 9.12 -3.97
N VAL A 121 17.18 7.85 -4.34
CA VAL A 121 18.36 6.98 -4.49
C VAL A 121 18.37 6.31 -5.86
N PRO A 122 19.54 5.99 -6.44
CA PRO A 122 19.60 5.18 -7.64
C PRO A 122 19.06 3.75 -7.38
N GLY A 123 18.62 3.06 -8.44
CA GLY A 123 18.07 1.70 -8.33
C GLY A 123 19.03 0.70 -7.68
N THR A 124 20.34 0.85 -7.92
CA THR A 124 21.40 0.04 -7.32
C THR A 124 21.48 0.15 -5.80
N GLU A 125 21.04 1.27 -5.21
CA GLU A 125 21.05 1.52 -3.78
C GLU A 125 19.70 1.28 -3.10
N LEU A 126 18.64 1.03 -3.87
CA LEU A 126 17.27 0.94 -3.35
C LEU A 126 17.12 -0.15 -2.29
N ASN A 127 17.66 -1.35 -2.51
CA ASN A 127 17.57 -2.45 -1.55
C ASN A 127 18.26 -2.10 -0.21
N ARG A 128 19.49 -1.58 -0.28
CA ARG A 128 20.22 -1.11 0.91
C ARG A 128 19.46 0.00 1.63
N THR A 129 18.87 0.91 0.87
CA THR A 129 18.07 2.02 1.40
C THR A 129 16.82 1.52 2.11
N LEU A 130 16.07 0.58 1.54
CA LEU A 130 14.90 -0.05 2.18
C LEU A 130 15.25 -0.76 3.49
N THR A 131 16.39 -1.44 3.52
CA THR A 131 16.93 -2.06 4.75
C THR A 131 17.26 -1.01 5.81
N SER A 132 17.94 0.07 5.42
CA SER A 132 18.26 1.18 6.32
C SER A 132 17.01 1.89 6.84
N LEU A 133 16.02 2.10 5.96
CA LEU A 133 14.75 2.75 6.26
C LEU A 133 13.98 1.97 7.33
N THR A 134 13.96 0.64 7.23
CA THR A 134 13.32 -0.24 8.22
C THR A 134 14.00 -0.14 9.59
N LYS A 135 15.35 -0.20 9.63
CA LYS A 135 16.11 -0.05 10.88
C LYS A 135 15.91 1.33 11.51
N SER A 136 15.88 2.37 10.67
CA SER A 136 15.69 3.76 11.10
C SER A 136 14.31 3.97 11.68
N PHE A 137 13.28 3.38 11.07
CA PHE A 137 11.93 3.39 11.61
C PHE A 137 11.89 2.74 13.00
N ASP A 138 12.53 1.58 13.17
CA ASP A 138 12.54 0.87 14.44
C ASP A 138 13.25 1.71 15.53
N ARG A 139 14.32 2.43 15.19
CA ARG A 139 14.96 3.40 16.09
C ARG A 139 14.03 4.54 16.48
N LEU A 140 13.35 5.15 15.51
CA LEU A 140 12.41 6.26 15.74
C LEU A 140 11.30 5.84 16.72
N PHE A 141 10.69 4.67 16.51
CA PHE A 141 9.57 4.18 17.31
C PHE A 141 9.98 3.59 18.67
N LYS A 142 11.28 3.41 18.93
CA LYS A 142 11.85 3.09 20.25
C LYS A 142 12.14 4.33 21.11
N ARG A 143 12.02 5.55 20.57
CA ARG A 143 12.25 6.77 21.34
C ARG A 143 11.18 6.95 22.41
N ALA A 144 11.61 7.27 23.64
CA ALA A 144 10.70 7.50 24.76
C ALA A 144 9.61 8.53 24.45
N LYS A 145 9.96 9.63 23.76
CA LYS A 145 8.99 10.67 23.37
C LYS A 145 7.89 10.13 22.44
N VAL A 146 8.25 9.27 21.48
CA VAL A 146 7.31 8.63 20.55
C VAL A 146 6.43 7.63 21.30
N GLN A 147 7.01 6.80 22.17
CA GLN A 147 6.28 5.76 22.90
C GLN A 147 5.32 6.32 23.95
N LYS A 148 5.61 7.47 24.55
CA LYS A 148 4.86 8.06 25.67
C LYS A 148 3.34 8.05 25.48
N ASN A 149 2.88 8.43 24.30
CA ASN A 149 1.45 8.54 23.98
C ASN A 149 1.00 7.58 22.87
N LEU A 150 1.88 6.73 22.36
CA LEU A 150 1.57 5.78 21.30
C LEU A 150 0.79 4.58 21.86
N ILE A 151 -0.38 4.31 21.29
CA ILE A 151 -1.15 3.10 21.56
C ILE A 151 -0.69 1.99 20.60
N GLY A 152 -0.58 2.33 19.32
CA GLY A 152 -0.16 1.39 18.28
C GLY A 152 -0.08 2.04 16.92
N TYR A 153 0.35 1.28 15.92
CA TYR A 153 0.46 1.77 14.55
C TYR A 153 0.36 0.66 13.51
N LEU A 154 0.04 1.06 12.29
CA LEU A 154 0.21 0.28 11.07
C LEU A 154 1.14 1.06 10.14
N ARG A 155 2.08 0.36 9.48
CA ARG A 155 2.99 0.98 8.51
C ARG A 155 2.95 0.27 7.16
N SER A 156 3.19 1.03 6.10
CA SER A 156 3.52 0.53 4.77
C SER A 156 4.72 1.29 4.23
N VAL A 157 5.59 0.58 3.50
CA VAL A 157 6.68 1.20 2.73
C VAL A 157 6.20 1.29 1.30
N GLU A 158 6.33 2.45 0.66
CA GLU A 158 6.03 2.68 -0.76
C GLU A 158 7.29 3.18 -1.48
N VAL A 159 7.48 2.75 -2.73
CA VAL A 159 8.54 3.26 -3.60
C VAL A 159 7.90 3.95 -4.80
N THR A 160 8.25 5.22 -5.02
CA THR A 160 7.91 5.96 -6.25
C THR A 160 9.14 6.05 -7.15
N HIS A 161 8.97 5.79 -8.45
CA HIS A 161 10.03 5.96 -9.45
C HIS A 161 9.91 7.34 -10.08
N ASN A 162 11.03 8.05 -10.16
CA ASN A 162 11.18 9.27 -10.93
C ASN A 162 11.82 8.90 -12.28
N GLU A 163 11.03 9.01 -13.35
CA GLU A 163 11.42 8.67 -14.71
C GLU A 163 12.47 9.65 -15.28
N GLU A 164 12.44 10.93 -14.89
CA GLU A 164 13.30 11.98 -15.48
C GLU A 164 14.77 11.76 -15.16
N ASN A 165 15.07 11.31 -13.93
CA ASN A 165 16.43 11.10 -13.47
C ASN A 165 16.72 9.64 -13.07
N ASN A 166 15.79 8.73 -13.37
CA ASN A 166 15.86 7.30 -13.05
C ASN A 166 16.22 7.00 -11.58
N THR A 167 15.61 7.74 -10.65
CA THR A 167 15.80 7.54 -9.21
C THR A 167 14.54 7.04 -8.53
N TYR A 168 14.69 6.49 -7.33
CA TYR A 168 13.62 5.90 -6.54
C TYR A 168 13.48 6.65 -5.22
N HIS A 169 12.23 6.91 -4.84
CA HIS A 169 11.86 7.60 -3.61
C HIS A 169 11.12 6.63 -2.67
N PRO A 170 11.86 5.84 -1.87
CA PRO A 170 11.27 5.02 -0.83
C PRO A 170 10.78 5.90 0.33
N HIS A 171 9.55 5.68 0.79
CA HIS A 171 8.96 6.39 1.91
C HIS A 171 8.05 5.47 2.72
N ILE A 172 7.77 5.86 3.97
CA ILE A 172 6.92 5.09 4.88
C ILE A 172 5.67 5.88 5.19
N HIS A 173 4.50 5.27 4.98
CA HIS A 173 3.23 5.75 5.51
C HIS A 173 2.90 5.02 6.80
N VAL A 174 2.42 5.76 7.80
CA VAL A 174 2.09 5.22 9.11
C VAL A 174 0.74 5.76 9.57
N LEU A 175 -0.20 4.86 9.85
CA LEU A 175 -1.39 5.17 10.62
C LEU A 175 -1.09 4.92 12.09
N LEU A 176 -0.96 6.00 12.85
CA LEU A 176 -0.72 6.00 14.28
C LEU A 176 -2.03 6.09 15.03
N MET A 177 -2.14 5.39 16.16
CA MET A 177 -3.16 5.64 17.18
C MET A 177 -2.46 6.13 18.45
N VAL A 178 -2.87 7.29 18.94
CA VAL A 178 -2.28 7.95 20.12
C VAL A 178 -3.34 8.24 21.18
N LYS A 179 -2.92 8.29 22.44
CA LYS A 179 -3.77 8.72 23.56
C LYS A 179 -4.24 10.15 23.35
N THR A 180 -5.43 10.49 23.85
CA THR A 180 -5.98 11.87 23.76
C THR A 180 -5.04 12.91 24.38
N SER A 181 -4.28 12.53 25.41
CA SER A 181 -3.24 13.34 26.06
C SER A 181 -2.11 13.77 25.11
N TYR A 182 -1.96 13.15 23.93
CA TYR A 182 -1.02 13.62 22.91
C TYR A 182 -1.26 15.10 22.55
N PHE A 183 -2.52 15.53 22.54
CA PHE A 183 -2.92 16.91 22.22
C PHE A 183 -3.10 17.80 23.46
N SER A 184 -2.81 17.30 24.66
CA SER A 184 -2.80 18.17 25.84
C SER A 184 -1.57 19.07 25.79
N GLY A 185 -1.76 20.39 25.90
CA GLY A 185 -0.65 21.36 25.96
C GLY A 185 0.25 21.21 27.19
N SER A 186 -0.13 20.37 28.15
CA SER A 186 0.66 20.03 29.33
C SER A 186 1.63 18.87 29.08
N GLY A 187 2.83 18.95 29.66
CA GLY A 187 3.73 17.79 29.80
C GLY A 187 4.54 17.37 28.58
N ASN A 188 4.75 18.25 27.58
CA ASN A 188 5.58 17.98 26.39
C ASN A 188 5.13 16.70 25.62
N ASN A 189 3.81 16.48 25.56
CA ASN A 189 3.19 15.29 24.98
C ASN A 189 3.09 15.35 23.45
N TYR A 190 2.80 16.54 22.93
CA TYR A 190 2.68 16.77 21.51
C TYR A 190 4.06 16.73 20.84
N ILE A 191 4.12 16.08 19.67
CA ILE A 191 5.31 16.07 18.81
C ILE A 191 4.94 16.84 17.55
N SER A 192 5.58 18.00 17.39
CA SER A 192 5.42 18.83 16.20
C SER A 192 6.05 18.18 14.96
N GLN A 193 5.68 18.63 13.77
CA GLN A 193 6.29 18.16 12.52
C GLN A 193 7.81 18.38 12.51
N LYS A 194 8.28 19.51 13.05
CA LYS A 194 9.71 19.80 13.20
C LYS A 194 10.40 18.75 14.05
N GLU A 195 9.84 18.42 15.21
CA GLU A 195 10.41 17.41 16.11
C GLU A 195 10.40 16.01 15.51
N TRP A 196 9.34 15.66 14.77
CA TRP A 196 9.32 14.43 13.99
C TRP A 196 10.44 14.40 12.95
N GLY A 197 10.66 15.50 12.22
CA GLY A 197 11.75 15.66 11.26
C GLY A 197 13.13 15.52 11.91
N ASP A 198 13.36 16.21 13.03
CA ASP A 198 14.62 16.16 13.78
C ASP A 198 14.91 14.73 14.29
N MET A 199 13.92 14.07 14.91
CA MET A 199 14.07 12.69 15.36
C MET A 199 14.24 11.71 14.19
N TRP A 200 13.59 11.97 13.05
CA TRP A 200 13.70 11.12 11.87
C TRP A 200 15.09 11.22 11.24
N SER A 201 15.60 12.43 11.05
CA SER A 201 16.98 12.69 10.61
C SER A 201 18.01 11.95 11.48
N GLN A 202 17.91 12.12 12.80
CA GLN A 202 18.77 11.42 13.75
C GLN A 202 18.62 9.89 13.67
N SER A 203 17.39 9.40 13.49
CA SER A 203 17.12 7.96 13.39
C SER A 203 17.60 7.37 12.06
N LEU A 204 17.63 8.15 10.99
CA LEU A 204 18.25 7.81 9.70
C LEU A 204 19.78 7.86 9.76
N GLN A 205 20.34 8.66 10.68
CA GLN A 205 21.78 8.92 10.79
C GLN A 205 22.31 9.65 9.56
N VAL A 206 21.61 10.70 9.15
CA VAL A 206 21.97 11.57 8.01
C VAL A 206 22.24 13.00 8.48
N ASP A 207 22.91 13.78 7.64
CA ASP A 207 23.31 15.17 7.87
C ASP A 207 22.26 16.20 7.39
N TYR A 208 21.10 15.74 6.93
CA TYR A 208 20.00 16.58 6.45
C TYR A 208 18.69 16.27 7.18
N ILE A 209 17.71 17.18 7.10
CA ILE A 209 16.35 16.94 7.60
C ILE A 209 15.46 16.48 6.43
N PRO A 210 15.02 15.21 6.39
CA PRO A 210 14.11 14.75 5.36
C PRO A 210 12.72 15.37 5.51
N LEU A 211 11.94 15.36 4.42
CA LEU A 211 10.54 15.79 4.47
C LEU A 211 9.74 14.82 5.35
N VAL A 212 9.00 15.37 6.30
CA VAL A 212 8.05 14.63 7.12
C VAL A 212 6.72 15.37 7.06
N ASP A 213 5.64 14.61 6.89
CA ASP A 213 4.27 15.10 6.94
C ASP A 213 3.53 14.38 8.06
N ILE A 214 2.95 15.12 9.00
CA ILE A 214 2.17 14.58 10.12
C ILE A 214 0.85 15.32 10.22
N ARG A 215 -0.26 14.58 10.12
CA ARG A 215 -1.62 15.15 10.12
C ARG A 215 -2.56 14.37 11.01
N SER A 216 -3.50 15.05 11.65
CA SER A 216 -4.59 14.38 12.36
C SER A 216 -5.58 13.77 11.35
N VAL A 217 -6.04 12.57 11.65
CA VAL A 217 -7.02 11.86 10.82
C VAL A 217 -8.41 12.09 11.41
N LYS A 218 -9.33 12.61 10.59
CA LYS A 218 -10.73 12.73 10.99
C LYS A 218 -11.32 11.34 11.24
N GLU A 219 -11.71 11.08 12.49
CA GLU A 219 -12.22 9.78 12.97
C GLU A 219 -13.48 9.32 12.24
N LYS A 220 -14.29 10.25 11.73
CA LYS A 220 -15.54 9.95 11.01
C LYS A 220 -15.43 10.21 9.51
N GLY A 221 -16.13 9.38 8.74
CA GLY A 221 -16.35 9.59 7.31
C GLY A 221 -15.18 9.21 6.41
N LYS A 222 -14.86 10.08 5.44
CA LYS A 222 -13.86 9.82 4.39
C LYS A 222 -12.41 9.88 4.91
N GLY A 223 -12.15 10.54 6.04
CA GLY A 223 -10.80 10.74 6.59
C GLY A 223 -10.13 9.44 7.02
N LEU A 224 -10.71 8.74 8.01
CA LEU A 224 -10.19 7.46 8.49
C LEU A 224 -10.17 6.39 7.39
N LYS A 225 -11.22 6.29 6.57
CA LYS A 225 -11.24 5.38 5.41
C LYS A 225 -10.11 5.68 4.42
N GLY A 226 -9.82 6.96 4.18
CA GLY A 226 -8.71 7.40 3.33
C GLY A 226 -7.36 6.97 3.90
N ALA A 227 -7.12 7.21 5.19
CA ALA A 227 -5.88 6.82 5.86
C ALA A 227 -5.67 5.30 5.93
N ILE A 228 -6.75 4.53 6.17
CA ILE A 228 -6.75 3.07 6.06
C ILE A 228 -6.37 2.63 4.66
N LEU A 229 -7.00 3.23 3.64
CA LEU A 229 -6.70 2.90 2.25
C LEU A 229 -5.25 3.21 1.92
N GLU A 230 -4.73 4.36 2.34
CA GLU A 230 -3.33 4.75 2.10
C GLU A 230 -2.34 3.79 2.78
N THR A 231 -2.59 3.42 4.03
CA THR A 231 -1.71 2.47 4.76
C THR A 231 -1.85 1.04 4.23
N ALA A 232 -2.99 0.72 3.61
CA ALA A 232 -3.23 -0.56 2.94
C ALA A 232 -2.82 -0.56 1.46
N LYS A 233 -2.31 0.57 0.92
CA LYS A 233 -1.67 0.60 -0.40
C LYS A 233 -0.35 -0.16 -0.32
N TYR A 234 -0.15 -1.01 -1.31
CA TYR A 234 0.96 -1.95 -1.41
C TYR A 234 2.27 -1.26 -1.79
N PRO A 235 3.45 -1.90 -1.55
CA PRO A 235 4.76 -1.24 -1.67
C PRO A 235 5.15 -0.77 -3.07
N THR A 236 4.53 -1.34 -4.08
CA THR A 236 4.66 -0.89 -5.45
C THR A 236 3.29 -0.38 -5.87
N LYS A 237 3.15 0.93 -6.11
CA LYS A 237 2.15 1.43 -7.07
C LYS A 237 2.22 0.56 -8.33
N PRO A 238 1.13 0.42 -9.12
CA PRO A 238 1.23 -0.19 -10.44
C PRO A 238 2.42 0.48 -11.14
N ILE A 239 3.49 -0.29 -11.33
CA ILE A 239 4.67 0.19 -12.04
C ILE A 239 4.14 0.60 -13.40
N LYS A 240 4.44 1.81 -13.86
CA LYS A 240 4.27 2.12 -15.27
C LYS A 240 5.21 1.20 -16.01
N LEU A 241 4.65 0.14 -16.59
CA LEU A 241 5.39 -0.83 -17.38
C LEU A 241 5.63 -0.18 -18.74
N ASP A 242 6.64 0.68 -18.82
CA ASP A 242 7.15 1.22 -20.07
C ASP A 242 8.28 0.33 -20.56
N ILE A 243 8.13 -0.16 -21.80
CA ILE A 243 8.98 -1.17 -22.44
C ILE A 243 10.43 -0.64 -22.62
N GLU A 244 10.64 0.66 -22.54
CA GLU A 244 11.95 1.30 -22.72
C GLU A 244 12.84 1.22 -21.46
N ASN A 245 12.27 1.03 -20.26
CA ASN A 245 13.02 1.00 -18.98
C ASN A 245 12.74 -0.31 -18.21
N LYS A 246 13.19 -1.44 -18.76
CA LYS A 246 13.00 -2.79 -18.19
C LYS A 246 13.90 -3.04 -16.96
N GLN A 247 13.63 -2.38 -15.85
CA GLN A 247 14.22 -2.76 -14.55
C GLN A 247 13.11 -3.09 -13.56
N VAL A 248 12.91 -4.39 -13.36
CA VAL A 248 12.08 -4.90 -12.29
C VAL A 248 12.93 -5.01 -11.04
N VAL A 249 12.65 -4.16 -10.04
CA VAL A 249 13.26 -4.31 -8.71
C VAL A 249 12.48 -5.39 -7.97
N ASP A 250 13.01 -6.62 -7.97
CA ASP A 250 12.51 -7.68 -7.10
C ASP A 250 12.87 -7.36 -5.63
N VAL A 251 11.84 -7.16 -4.79
CA VAL A 251 11.94 -6.95 -3.33
C VAL A 251 11.54 -8.21 -2.55
#